data_AF-A0A8W7PKU9-F1
#
_entry.id   AF-A0A8W7PKU9-F1
#
_cell.length_a   1.000
_cell.length_b   1.000
_cell.length_c   1.000
_cell.angle_alpha   90.00
_cell.angle_beta   90.00
_cell.angle_gamma   90.00
#
_symmetry.space_group_name_H-M   'P 1'
#
loop_
_entity.id
_entity.type
_entity.pdbx_description
1 polymer ?
#
loop_
_entity_poly.entity_id
_entity_poly.type
_entity_poly.pdbx_seq_one_letter_code
_entity_poly.pdbx_strand_id
1 'polypeptide(L)'
;LSGPDRFHERRDALPDRLEDGTINFLSIAALLPCLETLTRLIPGPTMDRIQRHTFQLARHCYPGAAGAAARKRRPGWSTCTTIPRSGTPARRAPSSTFNVLNDDGGHVGFAEVACMAANHGIYLRTGCFCNPGACQRHLRLADDDLLRHYRAGHVCGDANDLIDGQPTGSVRVSFGYCTRRSDVDRLVAMVRRCYVRRSLTGPLSRADVLAQYKSYDRPRLVQLCLYPVKSCGPLRVTTGGWPLAPTGLLYDRAFLIVDEHGAAMTQKKLPTMCRIRPDIADGRLVLRHADLEDEPLTIELKGGGEAGEPAAAHLCQTKVCRDSVQGVDCGERAADWVSRALGVSGLRLLRQSGQEPRRQRQTDRALSLNNQAQLLLVNRTSVRWLRDKVGDGDWDGADAPSLDALVDRFRGNLIVETVRPLEESDWRRVLVGPSQFTVDGPCTRCQMICIDQATGERTAEPLRTISREFGGRMRFGVYLSLAGDWADRELPLGATVSGVIEESE
;
A
#
# COMPACT_ATOMS: atom_id res chain seq x y z
N LEU A 1 18.26 9.95 -23.38
CA LEU A 1 17.50 8.95 -24.16
C LEU A 1 18.25 8.68 -25.46
N SER A 2 18.33 7.42 -25.87
CA SER A 2 19.08 6.96 -27.05
C SER A 2 18.10 6.34 -28.06
N GLY A 3 17.52 7.20 -28.89
CA GLY A 3 16.68 6.90 -30.05
C GLY A 3 16.88 8.02 -31.10
N PRO A 4 16.54 7.78 -32.38
CA PRO A 4 16.81 8.70 -33.49
C PRO A 4 16.30 10.14 -33.25
N ASP A 5 15.23 10.31 -32.47
CA ASP A 5 14.57 11.61 -32.25
C ASP A 5 15.10 12.45 -31.08
N ARG A 6 16.13 11.99 -30.34
CA ARG A 6 16.86 12.75 -29.30
C ARG A 6 16.00 13.59 -28.33
N PHE A 7 14.80 13.13 -27.98
CA PHE A 7 13.96 13.80 -26.99
C PHE A 7 14.64 13.81 -25.61
N HIS A 8 14.71 14.98 -24.98
CA HIS A 8 15.18 15.16 -23.61
C HIS A 8 14.45 16.34 -22.96
N GLU A 9 14.12 16.20 -21.68
CA GLU A 9 13.50 17.26 -20.89
C GLU A 9 14.34 17.48 -19.63
N ARG A 10 14.65 18.74 -19.33
CA ARG A 10 15.43 19.09 -18.15
C ARG A 10 14.47 19.34 -17.00
N ARG A 11 14.77 18.82 -15.81
CA ARG A 11 14.02 19.15 -14.59
C ARG A 11 14.00 20.67 -14.36
N ASP A 12 12.98 21.22 -13.73
CA ASP A 12 12.87 22.68 -13.60
C ASP A 12 13.96 23.29 -12.71
N ALA A 13 14.30 22.64 -11.60
CA ALA A 13 15.29 23.15 -10.67
C ALA A 13 16.73 22.83 -11.14
N LEU A 14 17.61 23.84 -11.12
CA LEU A 14 19.02 23.71 -11.47
C LEU A 14 19.76 22.62 -10.65
N PRO A 15 19.55 22.47 -9.32
CA PRO A 15 20.20 21.42 -8.54
C PRO A 15 19.83 20.01 -9.05
N ASP A 16 18.56 19.80 -9.41
CA ASP A 16 18.07 18.51 -9.89
C ASP A 16 18.59 18.16 -11.30
N ARG A 17 19.10 19.17 -12.05
CA ARG A 17 19.81 18.96 -13.32
C ARG A 17 21.27 18.54 -13.13
N LEU A 18 21.81 18.73 -11.92
CA LEU A 18 23.20 18.48 -11.55
C LEU A 18 23.35 17.28 -10.60
N GLU A 19 22.26 16.65 -10.16
CA GLU A 19 22.26 15.41 -9.38
C GLU A 19 22.69 14.20 -10.23
N ASP A 20 23.96 14.17 -10.63
CA ASP A 20 24.67 12.94 -10.94
C ASP A 20 25.65 12.66 -9.79
N GLY A 21 25.08 12.09 -8.72
CA GLY A 21 25.74 11.39 -7.61
C GLY A 21 27.07 11.92 -7.08
N THR A 22 27.05 12.73 -6.03
CA THR A 22 28.21 12.83 -5.13
C THR A 22 28.34 11.52 -4.35
N ILE A 23 29.38 10.73 -4.62
CA ILE A 23 29.69 9.55 -3.81
C ILE A 23 29.90 10.02 -2.36
N ASN A 24 29.38 9.27 -1.40
CA ASN A 24 29.58 9.52 0.03
C ASN A 24 31.07 9.35 0.38
N PHE A 25 31.89 10.37 0.13
CA PHE A 25 33.33 10.34 0.32
C PHE A 25 33.70 10.14 1.80
N LEU A 26 32.83 10.53 2.73
CA LEU A 26 32.99 10.25 4.16
C LEU A 26 32.93 8.75 4.48
N SER A 27 32.25 7.95 3.65
CA SER A 27 32.20 6.49 3.79
C SER A 27 33.41 5.76 3.21
N ILE A 28 34.36 6.47 2.58
CA ILE A 28 35.57 5.83 2.02
C ILE A 28 36.43 5.20 3.13
N ALA A 29 36.47 5.82 4.32
CA ALA A 29 37.20 5.32 5.47
C ALA A 29 36.65 3.98 5.99
N ALA A 30 35.37 3.67 5.73
CA ALA A 30 34.75 2.41 6.12
C ALA A 30 35.11 1.23 5.21
N LEU A 31 35.69 1.48 4.02
CA LEU A 31 35.98 0.42 3.04
C LEU A 31 36.96 -0.62 3.58
N LEU A 32 38.04 -0.18 4.23
CA LEU A 32 39.05 -1.07 4.81
C LEU A 32 38.43 -2.01 5.87
N PRO A 33 37.76 -1.50 6.92
CA PRO A 33 37.04 -2.34 7.88
C PRO A 33 36.00 -3.28 7.23
N CYS A 34 35.31 -2.84 6.19
CA CYS A 34 34.34 -3.67 5.48
C CYS A 34 35.01 -4.83 4.72
N LEU A 35 36.13 -4.60 4.03
CA LEU A 35 36.87 -5.63 3.30
C LEU A 35 37.54 -6.64 4.25
N GLU A 36 38.08 -6.16 5.37
CA GLU A 36 38.63 -7.01 6.44
C GLU A 36 37.54 -7.88 7.05
N THR A 37 36.37 -7.29 7.36
CA THR A 37 35.22 -8.04 7.87
C THR A 37 34.75 -9.09 6.87
N LEU A 38 34.67 -8.75 5.58
CA LEU A 38 34.26 -9.69 4.54
C LEU A 38 35.24 -10.87 4.42
N THR A 39 36.55 -10.59 4.49
CA THR A 39 37.61 -11.63 4.45
C THR A 39 37.59 -12.49 5.71
N ARG A 40 37.32 -11.91 6.87
CA ARG A 40 37.15 -12.64 8.14
C ARG A 40 35.94 -13.58 8.10
N LEU A 41 34.81 -13.13 7.55
CA LEU A 41 33.58 -13.92 7.43
C LEU A 41 33.68 -15.01 6.36
N ILE A 42 34.44 -14.77 5.29
CA ILE A 42 34.57 -15.67 4.14
C ILE A 42 36.07 -15.85 3.82
N PRO A 43 36.81 -16.64 4.63
CA PRO A 43 38.26 -16.74 4.49
C PRO A 43 38.70 -17.42 3.18
N GLY A 44 39.94 -17.16 2.76
CA GLY A 44 40.52 -17.68 1.51
C GLY A 44 40.27 -16.75 0.32
N PRO A 45 39.99 -17.25 -0.90
CA PRO A 45 39.70 -16.40 -2.05
C PRO A 45 38.27 -15.85 -1.92
N THR A 46 38.10 -14.86 -1.04
CA THR A 46 36.84 -14.27 -0.59
C THR A 46 35.87 -13.99 -1.74
N MET A 47 36.33 -13.23 -2.75
CA MET A 47 35.49 -12.82 -3.88
C MET A 47 35.14 -13.99 -4.81
N ASP A 48 36.03 -14.94 -5.04
CA ASP A 48 35.74 -16.12 -5.86
C ASP A 48 34.72 -17.04 -5.19
N ARG A 49 34.75 -17.13 -3.86
CA ARG A 49 33.74 -17.87 -3.08
C ARG A 49 32.38 -17.19 -3.17
N ILE A 50 32.33 -15.87 -2.98
CA ILE A 50 31.10 -15.08 -3.12
C ILE A 50 30.55 -15.19 -4.54
N GLN A 51 31.40 -15.07 -5.55
CA GLN A 51 31.01 -15.17 -6.95
C GLN A 51 30.39 -16.54 -7.24
N ARG A 52 31.08 -17.64 -6.90
CA ARG A 52 30.56 -19.00 -7.12
C ARG A 52 29.21 -19.21 -6.43
N HIS A 53 29.09 -18.80 -5.16
CA HIS A 53 27.86 -18.92 -4.38
C HIS A 53 26.70 -18.15 -5.01
N THR A 54 26.87 -16.86 -5.25
CA THR A 54 25.81 -15.99 -5.77
C THR A 54 25.40 -16.35 -7.20
N PHE A 55 26.33 -16.84 -8.03
CA PHE A 55 26.01 -17.37 -9.36
C PHE A 55 25.26 -18.70 -9.31
N GLN A 56 25.60 -19.59 -8.38
CA GLN A 56 24.84 -20.81 -8.16
C GLN A 56 23.42 -20.51 -7.72
N LEU A 57 23.22 -19.51 -6.84
CA LEU A 57 21.89 -19.05 -6.44
C LEU A 57 21.12 -18.42 -7.60
N ALA A 58 21.77 -17.57 -8.40
CA ALA A 58 21.14 -17.00 -9.60
C ALA A 58 20.71 -18.08 -10.59
N ARG A 59 21.54 -19.12 -10.76
CA ARG A 59 21.20 -20.30 -11.56
C ARG A 59 20.11 -21.14 -10.91
N HIS A 60 20.07 -21.29 -9.59
CA HIS A 60 19.02 -22.04 -8.89
C HIS A 60 17.66 -21.32 -8.95
N CYS A 61 17.68 -19.99 -8.92
CA CYS A 61 16.52 -19.15 -9.22
C CYS A 61 16.04 -19.31 -10.69
N TYR A 62 16.84 -19.96 -11.55
CA TYR A 62 16.64 -20.13 -12.98
C TYR A 62 16.51 -21.62 -13.38
N PRO A 63 15.31 -22.17 -13.61
CA PRO A 63 15.18 -23.57 -14.00
C PRO A 63 15.43 -23.84 -15.49
N GLY A 64 15.90 -22.86 -16.27
CA GLY A 64 15.98 -22.94 -17.74
C GLY A 64 17.38 -23.11 -18.32
N ALA A 65 18.41 -23.45 -17.55
CA ALA A 65 19.79 -23.55 -18.06
C ALA A 65 20.07 -24.89 -18.80
N ALA A 66 19.11 -25.37 -19.58
CA ALA A 66 19.31 -26.38 -20.61
C ALA A 66 18.56 -25.94 -21.88
N GLY A 67 19.29 -25.32 -22.81
CA GLY A 67 18.83 -25.11 -24.19
C GLY A 67 18.22 -23.74 -24.48
N ALA A 68 19.04 -22.85 -25.05
CA ALA A 68 18.57 -21.69 -25.80
C ALA A 68 17.81 -22.15 -27.06
N ALA A 69 16.50 -22.41 -26.93
CA ALA A 69 15.53 -22.53 -28.05
C ALA A 69 14.07 -22.83 -27.59
N ALA A 70 13.76 -22.92 -26.30
CA ALA A 70 12.42 -23.34 -25.88
C ALA A 70 11.43 -22.17 -25.74
N ARG A 71 11.01 -21.61 -26.88
CA ARG A 71 9.73 -20.91 -27.03
C ARG A 71 8.59 -21.96 -27.00
N LYS A 72 8.44 -22.69 -25.89
CA LYS A 72 7.30 -23.60 -25.66
C LYS A 72 6.82 -23.45 -24.23
N ARG A 73 5.56 -23.02 -24.09
CA ARG A 73 4.78 -23.00 -22.84
C ARG A 73 4.89 -24.39 -22.21
N ARG A 74 5.66 -24.52 -21.12
CA ARG A 74 5.58 -25.70 -20.25
C ARG A 74 4.49 -25.46 -19.20
N PRO A 75 3.72 -26.48 -18.80
CA PRO A 75 2.73 -26.34 -17.74
C PRO A 75 3.45 -25.95 -16.44
N GLY A 76 3.02 -24.85 -15.81
CA GLY A 76 3.52 -24.39 -14.49
C GLY A 76 4.64 -23.35 -14.48
N TRP A 77 5.15 -22.89 -15.63
CA TRP A 77 6.21 -21.87 -15.71
C TRP A 77 5.95 -20.72 -16.69
N SER A 78 4.78 -20.70 -17.35
CA SER A 78 4.45 -19.69 -18.35
C SER A 78 4.16 -18.29 -17.77
N THR A 79 4.44 -18.07 -16.48
CA THR A 79 4.14 -16.82 -15.78
C THR A 79 5.32 -15.87 -15.71
N CYS A 80 6.45 -16.10 -16.39
CA CYS A 80 7.53 -15.11 -16.42
C CYS A 80 8.21 -14.98 -17.80
N THR A 81 8.32 -13.74 -18.31
CA THR A 81 9.23 -13.45 -19.44
C THR A 81 10.59 -13.08 -18.90
N THR A 82 11.59 -13.89 -19.26
CA THR A 82 12.98 -13.62 -18.87
C THR A 82 13.66 -12.67 -19.82
N ILE A 83 14.55 -11.90 -19.24
CA ILE A 83 15.23 -10.79 -19.87
C ILE A 83 16.60 -11.30 -20.35
N PRO A 84 16.79 -11.63 -21.65
CA PRO A 84 18.05 -12.20 -22.13
C PRO A 84 19.21 -11.24 -21.87
N ARG A 85 20.27 -11.77 -21.25
CA ARG A 85 21.45 -11.00 -20.88
C ARG A 85 22.51 -11.06 -21.98
N SER A 86 23.01 -9.92 -22.44
CA SER A 86 24.18 -9.83 -23.30
C SER A 86 25.48 -10.03 -22.48
N GLY A 87 26.51 -10.65 -23.08
CA GLY A 87 27.85 -10.79 -22.49
C GLY A 87 28.25 -12.22 -22.05
N THR A 88 29.57 -12.42 -21.86
CA THR A 88 30.17 -13.70 -21.46
C THR A 88 29.78 -14.08 -20.02
N PRO A 89 29.62 -15.37 -19.69
CA PRO A 89 29.23 -15.83 -18.35
C PRO A 89 30.09 -15.25 -17.22
N ALA A 90 31.39 -15.05 -17.45
CA ALA A 90 32.34 -14.50 -16.47
C ALA A 90 32.10 -13.00 -16.12
N ARG A 91 31.39 -12.23 -16.96
CA ARG A 91 31.12 -10.79 -16.74
C ARG A 91 29.70 -10.50 -16.25
N ARG A 92 28.94 -11.53 -15.85
CA ARG A 92 27.53 -11.36 -15.44
C ARG A 92 27.45 -10.99 -13.96
N ALA A 93 26.53 -10.09 -13.59
CA ALA A 93 26.17 -9.91 -12.19
C ALA A 93 25.29 -11.09 -11.73
N PRO A 94 25.39 -11.54 -10.46
CA PRO A 94 24.54 -12.61 -9.92
C PRO A 94 23.13 -12.06 -9.64
N SER A 95 22.35 -11.93 -10.70
CA SER A 95 20.99 -11.43 -10.63
C SER A 95 20.05 -12.12 -11.63
N SER A 96 18.79 -12.22 -11.24
CA SER A 96 17.70 -12.68 -12.10
C SER A 96 16.78 -11.51 -12.42
N THR A 97 16.37 -11.39 -13.68
CA THR A 97 15.50 -10.30 -14.13
C THR A 97 14.40 -10.86 -15.00
N PHE A 98 13.15 -10.58 -14.62
CA PHE A 98 11.96 -11.15 -15.24
C PHE A 98 10.76 -10.23 -15.07
N ASN A 99 9.75 -10.43 -15.92
CA ASN A 99 8.40 -9.89 -15.75
C ASN A 99 7.47 -11.05 -15.46
N VAL A 100 6.53 -10.89 -14.53
CA VAL A 100 5.50 -11.90 -14.29
C VAL A 100 4.38 -11.73 -15.33
N LEU A 101 3.75 -12.83 -15.74
CA LEU A 101 2.66 -12.90 -16.71
C LEU A 101 1.44 -13.55 -16.06
N ASN A 102 0.27 -13.08 -16.45
CA ASN A 102 -1.02 -13.69 -16.21
C ASN A 102 -1.24 -14.92 -17.10
N ASP A 103 -2.28 -15.71 -16.81
CA ASP A 103 -2.62 -16.93 -17.55
C ASP A 103 -3.00 -16.66 -19.02
N ASP A 104 -3.57 -15.48 -19.29
CA ASP A 104 -3.92 -14.98 -20.63
C ASP A 104 -2.69 -14.47 -21.41
N GLY A 105 -1.51 -14.43 -20.77
CA GLY A 105 -0.27 -13.93 -21.34
C GLY A 105 -0.04 -12.42 -21.13
N GLY A 106 -0.98 -11.71 -20.47
CA GLY A 106 -0.81 -10.31 -20.09
C GLY A 106 0.26 -10.13 -19.02
N HIS A 107 0.81 -8.92 -18.88
CA HIS A 107 1.83 -8.63 -17.88
C HIS A 107 1.23 -8.35 -16.50
N VAL A 108 1.89 -8.87 -15.46
CA VAL A 108 1.67 -8.46 -14.06
C VAL A 108 2.65 -7.31 -13.77
N GLY A 109 2.12 -6.23 -13.19
CA GLY A 109 2.91 -5.06 -12.84
C GLY A 109 4.01 -5.36 -11.82
N PHE A 110 5.19 -4.76 -11.97
CA PHE A 110 6.30 -5.01 -11.04
C PHE A 110 6.04 -4.47 -9.61
N ALA A 111 5.17 -3.48 -9.45
CA ALA A 111 4.76 -2.93 -8.16
C ALA A 111 3.86 -3.93 -7.42
N GLU A 112 2.97 -4.62 -8.14
CA GLU A 112 2.22 -5.75 -7.60
C GLU A 112 3.17 -6.84 -7.09
N VAL A 113 4.13 -7.27 -7.92
CA VAL A 113 5.08 -8.33 -7.54
C VAL A 113 5.93 -7.92 -6.33
N ALA A 114 6.36 -6.66 -6.26
CA ALA A 114 7.07 -6.13 -5.09
C ALA A 114 6.19 -6.13 -3.83
N CYS A 115 4.92 -5.74 -3.98
CA CYS A 115 3.95 -5.73 -2.90
C CYS A 115 3.69 -7.13 -2.34
N MET A 116 3.47 -8.10 -3.24
CA MET A 116 3.27 -9.50 -2.86
C MET A 116 4.52 -10.09 -2.21
N ALA A 117 5.70 -9.83 -2.78
CA ALA A 117 6.96 -10.27 -2.20
C ALA A 117 7.16 -9.76 -0.77
N ALA A 118 6.88 -8.47 -0.53
CA ALA A 118 7.02 -7.89 0.80
C ALA A 118 6.02 -8.47 1.81
N ASN A 119 4.82 -8.91 1.38
CA ASN A 119 3.90 -9.66 2.25
C ASN A 119 4.45 -11.03 2.66
N HIS A 120 5.31 -11.63 1.83
CA HIS A 120 6.04 -12.86 2.15
C HIS A 120 7.40 -12.60 2.82
N GLY A 121 7.70 -11.36 3.22
CA GLY A 121 8.98 -10.98 3.85
C GLY A 121 10.16 -10.96 2.87
N ILE A 122 9.90 -10.73 1.58
CA ILE A 122 10.91 -10.70 0.51
C ILE A 122 11.00 -9.28 -0.07
N TYR A 123 12.21 -8.73 -0.11
CA TYR A 123 12.46 -7.41 -0.70
C TYR A 123 13.05 -7.55 -2.10
N LEU A 124 12.34 -7.01 -3.08
CA LEU A 124 12.71 -7.06 -4.49
C LEU A 124 13.07 -5.66 -5.00
N ARG A 125 13.96 -5.58 -5.98
CA ARG A 125 14.21 -4.34 -6.72
C ARG A 125 13.33 -4.35 -7.97
N THR A 126 12.55 -3.29 -8.17
CA THR A 126 11.63 -3.17 -9.30
C THR A 126 11.85 -1.85 -10.03
N GLY A 127 11.03 -1.54 -11.04
CA GLY A 127 11.17 -0.32 -11.85
C GLY A 127 12.02 -0.49 -13.11
N CYS A 128 12.27 0.63 -13.78
CA CYS A 128 13.07 0.67 -15.00
C CYS A 128 14.56 0.35 -14.73
N PHE A 129 15.27 -0.07 -15.78
CA PHE A 129 16.72 -0.24 -15.78
C PHE A 129 17.43 1.10 -15.52
N CYS A 130 18.73 1.04 -15.20
CA CYS A 130 19.52 2.23 -14.85
C CYS A 130 19.57 3.31 -15.95
N ASN A 131 19.13 2.99 -17.17
CA ASN A 131 18.84 3.98 -18.20
C ASN A 131 17.57 3.58 -18.99
N PRO A 132 16.77 4.55 -19.44
CA PRO A 132 15.55 4.28 -20.22
C PRO A 132 15.79 3.54 -21.54
N GLY A 133 16.94 3.72 -22.19
CA GLY A 133 17.29 2.99 -23.42
C GLY A 133 17.43 1.48 -23.18
N ALA A 134 17.92 1.07 -22.01
CA ALA A 134 17.93 -0.32 -21.60
C ALA A 134 16.51 -0.85 -21.37
N CYS A 135 15.60 -0.07 -20.77
CA CYS A 135 14.17 -0.41 -20.72
C CYS A 135 13.56 -0.61 -22.09
N GLN A 136 13.75 0.37 -22.97
CA GLN A 136 13.23 0.35 -24.32
C GLN A 136 13.68 -0.89 -25.09
N ARG A 137 14.99 -1.14 -25.12
CA ARG A 137 15.58 -2.32 -25.77
C ARG A 137 15.03 -3.62 -25.18
N HIS A 138 14.90 -3.66 -23.86
CA HIS A 138 14.60 -4.90 -23.16
C HIS A 138 13.12 -5.27 -23.24
N LEU A 139 12.25 -4.28 -23.04
CA LEU A 139 10.81 -4.41 -23.09
C LEU A 139 10.27 -4.30 -24.53
N ARG A 140 11.16 -4.05 -25.51
CA ARG A 140 10.85 -3.87 -26.94
C ARG A 140 9.84 -2.75 -27.19
N LEU A 141 10.00 -1.65 -26.47
CA LEU A 141 9.15 -0.46 -26.61
C LEU A 141 9.60 0.37 -27.82
N ALA A 142 8.65 0.92 -28.57
CA ALA A 142 8.91 1.92 -29.60
C ALA A 142 9.18 3.30 -28.97
N ASP A 143 9.74 4.24 -29.73
CA ASP A 143 9.94 5.62 -29.28
C ASP A 143 8.60 6.29 -28.90
N ASP A 144 7.53 6.01 -29.64
CA ASP A 144 6.17 6.49 -29.35
C ASP A 144 5.59 5.94 -28.05
N ASP A 145 5.98 4.73 -27.64
CA ASP A 145 5.55 4.15 -26.36
C ASP A 145 6.22 4.89 -25.20
N LEU A 146 7.51 5.25 -25.32
CA LEU A 146 8.21 6.04 -24.31
C LEU A 146 7.61 7.44 -24.15
N LEU A 147 7.26 8.10 -25.25
CA LEU A 147 6.59 9.40 -25.22
C LEU A 147 5.20 9.31 -24.59
N ARG A 148 4.44 8.23 -24.88
CA ARG A 148 3.16 7.96 -24.23
C ARG A 148 3.33 7.71 -22.73
N HIS A 149 4.33 6.92 -22.33
CA HIS A 149 4.64 6.69 -20.92
C HIS A 149 4.95 8.00 -20.19
N TYR A 150 5.76 8.86 -20.81
CA TYR A 150 6.09 10.17 -20.28
C TYR A 150 4.85 11.07 -20.12
N ARG A 151 4.01 11.16 -21.16
CA ARG A 151 2.75 11.94 -21.13
C ARG A 151 1.74 11.40 -20.10
N ALA A 152 1.76 10.10 -19.83
CA ALA A 152 0.98 9.48 -18.77
C ALA A 152 1.54 9.74 -17.35
N GLY A 153 2.64 10.49 -17.24
CA GLY A 153 3.27 10.86 -15.97
C GLY A 153 4.14 9.76 -15.36
N HIS A 154 4.62 8.79 -16.15
CA HIS A 154 5.47 7.72 -15.64
C HIS A 154 6.87 8.23 -15.24
N VAL A 155 7.29 7.87 -14.04
CA VAL A 155 8.63 8.11 -13.50
C VAL A 155 9.23 6.78 -13.02
N CYS A 156 10.53 6.59 -13.22
CA CYS A 156 11.21 5.36 -12.78
C CYS A 156 11.00 5.09 -11.28
N GLY A 157 10.43 3.94 -10.95
CA GLY A 157 10.17 3.52 -9.57
C GLY A 157 8.83 3.98 -8.99
N ASP A 158 7.97 4.60 -9.81
CA ASP A 158 6.58 4.86 -9.45
C ASP A 158 5.73 3.58 -9.44
N ALA A 159 4.44 3.74 -9.15
CA ALA A 159 3.44 2.67 -9.20
C ALA A 159 2.72 2.58 -10.56
N ASN A 160 3.13 3.35 -11.57
CA ASN A 160 2.61 3.28 -12.94
C ASN A 160 3.45 2.27 -13.74
N ASP A 161 3.30 1.01 -13.36
CA ASP A 161 4.15 -0.10 -13.83
C ASP A 161 3.59 -0.82 -15.08
N LEU A 162 2.35 -0.53 -15.45
CA LEU A 162 1.67 -0.99 -16.67
C LEU A 162 0.96 0.18 -17.37
N ILE A 163 1.27 0.42 -18.64
CA ILE A 163 0.60 1.40 -19.50
C ILE A 163 0.08 0.66 -20.72
N ASP A 164 -1.24 0.69 -20.94
CA ASP A 164 -1.93 -0.08 -21.98
C ASP A 164 -1.59 -1.58 -21.97
N GLY A 165 -1.36 -2.15 -20.77
CA GLY A 165 -0.97 -3.55 -20.57
C GLY A 165 0.51 -3.84 -20.85
N GLN A 166 1.30 -2.85 -21.27
CA GLN A 166 2.74 -2.98 -21.45
C GLN A 166 3.49 -2.60 -20.17
N PRO A 167 4.50 -3.39 -19.75
CA PRO A 167 5.31 -3.07 -18.60
C PRO A 167 6.22 -1.87 -18.87
N THR A 168 6.38 -1.01 -17.86
CA THR A 168 7.32 0.13 -17.91
C THR A 168 8.69 -0.21 -17.31
N GLY A 169 8.84 -1.42 -16.75
CA GLY A 169 10.03 -1.86 -16.03
C GLY A 169 10.09 -3.37 -15.82
N SER A 170 10.87 -3.83 -14.84
CA SER A 170 10.97 -5.26 -14.53
C SER A 170 11.29 -5.57 -13.06
N VAL A 171 11.06 -6.82 -12.68
CA VAL A 171 11.46 -7.35 -11.37
C VAL A 171 12.90 -7.85 -11.44
N ARG A 172 13.74 -7.39 -10.51
CA ARG A 172 15.17 -7.71 -10.41
C ARG A 172 15.50 -8.27 -9.04
N VAL A 173 16.06 -9.47 -9.03
CA VAL A 173 16.52 -10.17 -7.84
C VAL A 173 18.05 -10.15 -7.87
N SER A 174 18.67 -9.62 -6.82
CA SER A 174 20.12 -9.62 -6.65
C SER A 174 20.50 -10.53 -5.49
N PHE A 175 21.48 -11.39 -5.69
CA PHE A 175 21.93 -12.34 -4.67
C PHE A 175 23.20 -11.81 -4.00
N GLY A 176 23.20 -11.77 -2.67
CA GLY A 176 24.36 -11.39 -1.86
C GLY A 176 25.04 -12.59 -1.23
N TYR A 177 26.22 -12.37 -0.62
CA TYR A 177 26.95 -13.45 0.07
C TYR A 177 26.13 -14.09 1.21
N CYS A 178 25.22 -13.33 1.82
CA CYS A 178 24.37 -13.77 2.92
C CYS A 178 23.10 -14.50 2.47
N THR A 179 22.75 -14.45 1.18
CA THR A 179 21.54 -15.10 0.65
C THR A 179 21.70 -16.61 0.70
N ARG A 180 20.68 -17.33 1.15
CA ARG A 180 20.65 -18.80 1.23
C ARG A 180 19.78 -19.37 0.12
N ARG A 181 19.97 -20.66 -0.18
CA ARG A 181 19.12 -21.39 -1.13
C ARG A 181 17.64 -21.36 -0.73
N SER A 182 17.36 -21.50 0.58
CA SER A 182 16.01 -21.40 1.14
C SER A 182 15.32 -20.07 0.84
N ASP A 183 16.07 -18.97 0.75
CA ASP A 183 15.49 -17.65 0.43
C ASP A 183 15.04 -17.61 -1.04
N VAL A 184 15.82 -18.23 -1.92
CA VAL A 184 15.48 -18.41 -3.33
C VAL A 184 14.26 -19.33 -3.48
N ASP A 185 14.21 -20.43 -2.71
CA ASP A 185 13.07 -21.34 -2.70
C ASP A 185 11.79 -20.64 -2.23
N ARG A 186 11.88 -19.78 -1.20
CA ARG A 186 10.75 -18.96 -0.71
C ARG A 186 10.25 -17.99 -1.76
N LEU A 187 11.15 -17.35 -2.52
CA LEU A 187 10.81 -16.50 -3.66
C LEU A 187 10.09 -17.29 -4.76
N VAL A 188 10.61 -18.45 -5.15
CA VAL A 188 9.99 -19.31 -6.17
C VAL A 188 8.63 -19.83 -5.71
N ALA A 189 8.52 -20.23 -4.44
CA ALA A 189 7.27 -20.67 -3.83
C ALA A 189 6.23 -19.55 -3.80
N MET A 190 6.63 -18.31 -3.45
CA MET A 190 5.77 -17.14 -3.51
C MET A 190 5.27 -16.90 -4.93
N VAL A 191 6.16 -16.88 -5.93
CA VAL A 191 5.73 -16.66 -7.34
C VAL A 191 4.75 -17.75 -7.79
N ARG A 192 5.00 -19.01 -7.42
CA ARG A 192 4.08 -20.12 -7.72
C ARG A 192 2.73 -19.95 -7.01
N ARG A 193 2.74 -19.70 -5.71
CA ARG A 193 1.52 -19.55 -4.91
C ARG A 193 0.68 -18.38 -5.37
N CYS A 194 1.31 -17.24 -5.69
CA CYS A 194 0.65 -16.00 -6.04
C CYS A 194 0.20 -15.93 -7.51
N TYR A 195 0.92 -16.58 -8.43
CA TYR A 195 0.71 -16.35 -9.87
C TYR A 195 0.47 -17.62 -10.69
N VAL A 196 0.64 -18.83 -10.14
CA VAL A 196 0.35 -20.09 -10.84
C VAL A 196 -0.98 -20.66 -10.33
N ARG A 197 -2.01 -20.69 -11.19
CA ARG A 197 -3.32 -21.26 -10.85
C ARG A 197 -3.22 -22.73 -10.42
N ARG A 198 -3.97 -23.10 -9.37
CA ARG A 198 -4.70 -24.38 -9.34
C ARG A 198 -6.02 -24.15 -10.08
N SER A 199 -6.43 -25.12 -10.91
CA SER A 199 -7.62 -25.01 -11.75
C SER A 199 -8.85 -24.71 -10.88
N LEU A 200 -9.39 -23.50 -10.95
CA LEU A 200 -10.71 -23.16 -10.44
C LEU A 200 -11.67 -23.17 -11.63
N THR A 201 -12.79 -23.86 -11.46
CA THR A 201 -13.81 -24.15 -12.48
C THR A 201 -14.49 -22.90 -13.01
N GLY A 202 -14.39 -22.67 -14.33
CA GLY A 202 -15.34 -21.93 -15.18
C GLY A 202 -15.50 -20.41 -14.95
N PRO A 203 -15.72 -19.61 -16.00
CA PRO A 203 -16.16 -18.23 -15.85
C PRO A 203 -17.64 -18.18 -15.40
N LEU A 204 -17.94 -17.46 -14.33
CA LEU A 204 -19.32 -17.16 -13.91
C LEU A 204 -19.97 -16.19 -14.90
N SER A 205 -21.22 -16.46 -15.29
CA SER A 205 -21.96 -15.57 -16.19
C SER A 205 -22.46 -14.33 -15.44
N ARG A 206 -22.47 -13.19 -16.12
CA ARG A 206 -23.01 -11.92 -15.61
C ARG A 206 -24.47 -12.03 -15.17
N ALA A 207 -25.25 -12.90 -15.80
CA ALA A 207 -26.65 -13.13 -15.49
C ALA A 207 -26.83 -13.90 -14.16
N ASP A 208 -25.96 -14.87 -13.88
CA ASP A 208 -26.03 -15.68 -12.66
C ASP A 208 -25.63 -14.88 -11.42
N VAL A 209 -24.65 -13.98 -11.57
CA VAL A 209 -24.28 -13.02 -10.52
C VAL A 209 -25.44 -12.07 -10.21
N LEU A 210 -26.10 -11.52 -11.24
CA LEU A 210 -27.22 -10.58 -11.06
C LEU A 210 -28.48 -11.24 -10.49
N ALA A 211 -28.71 -12.53 -10.77
CA ALA A 211 -29.85 -13.28 -10.23
C ALA A 211 -29.75 -13.52 -8.71
N GLN A 212 -28.55 -13.48 -8.13
CA GLN A 212 -28.32 -13.65 -6.69
C GLN A 212 -28.57 -12.37 -5.87
N TYR A 213 -28.58 -11.18 -6.49
CA TYR A 213 -28.79 -9.89 -5.81
C TYR A 213 -30.24 -9.38 -5.92
N LYS A 214 -31.23 -10.24 -5.63
CA LYS A 214 -32.62 -9.76 -5.56
C LYS A 214 -32.88 -9.00 -4.25
N SER A 215 -33.34 -7.75 -4.46
CA SER A 215 -34.05 -6.81 -3.58
C SER A 215 -33.33 -6.27 -2.34
N TYR A 216 -32.71 -5.09 -2.49
CA TYR A 216 -32.63 -4.10 -1.42
C TYR A 216 -33.13 -2.74 -1.93
N ASP A 217 -33.97 -2.11 -1.10
CA ASP A 217 -34.29 -0.69 -1.14
C ASP A 217 -33.00 0.15 -1.21
N ARG A 218 -33.13 1.34 -1.82
CA ARG A 218 -32.12 2.42 -2.00
C ARG A 218 -30.84 2.30 -1.15
N PRO A 219 -29.64 2.55 -1.71
CA PRO A 219 -28.38 2.40 -0.98
C PRO A 219 -28.39 3.11 0.37
N ARG A 220 -27.74 2.53 1.39
CA ARG A 220 -27.72 3.09 2.75
C ARG A 220 -26.33 3.09 3.36
N LEU A 221 -26.11 3.99 4.32
CA LEU A 221 -24.94 3.99 5.18
C LEU A 221 -25.14 2.93 6.28
N VAL A 222 -24.52 1.77 6.11
CA VAL A 222 -24.68 0.62 7.03
C VAL A 222 -23.69 0.62 8.19
N GLN A 223 -22.58 1.34 8.05
CA GLN A 223 -21.62 1.50 9.14
C GLN A 223 -20.89 2.84 9.03
N LEU A 224 -20.65 3.48 10.18
CA LEU A 224 -19.87 4.70 10.30
C LEU A 224 -18.70 4.44 11.25
N CYS A 225 -17.48 4.70 10.75
CA CYS A 225 -16.25 4.40 11.46
C CYS A 225 -15.31 5.60 11.52
N LEU A 226 -14.67 5.76 12.67
CA LEU A 226 -13.62 6.72 12.92
C LEU A 226 -12.34 6.00 13.32
N TYR A 227 -11.21 6.62 13.02
CA TYR A 227 -9.89 6.16 13.45
C TYR A 227 -9.20 7.31 14.19
N PRO A 228 -9.61 7.62 15.45
CA PRO A 228 -9.09 8.76 16.19
C PRO A 228 -7.55 8.80 16.26
N VAL A 229 -6.94 7.63 16.46
CA VAL A 229 -5.49 7.44 16.41
C VAL A 229 -5.09 6.78 15.09
N LYS A 230 -4.16 7.41 14.36
CA LYS A 230 -3.65 6.92 13.08
C LYS A 230 -3.14 5.49 13.24
N SER A 231 -3.58 4.60 12.33
CA SER A 231 -3.22 3.17 12.30
C SER A 231 -3.73 2.34 13.49
N CYS A 232 -4.55 2.88 14.39
CA CYS A 232 -5.21 2.07 15.41
C CYS A 232 -6.54 1.48 14.90
N GLY A 233 -7.21 0.69 15.74
CA GLY A 233 -8.52 0.11 15.46
C GLY A 233 -9.61 1.18 15.24
N PRO A 234 -10.77 0.79 14.69
CA PRO A 234 -11.89 1.70 14.50
C PRO A 234 -12.64 1.96 15.81
N LEU A 235 -13.16 3.16 15.95
CA LEU A 235 -14.35 3.47 16.75
C LEU A 235 -15.56 3.33 15.82
N ARG A 236 -16.52 2.48 16.19
CA ARG A 236 -17.77 2.30 15.43
C ARG A 236 -18.90 3.09 16.08
N VAL A 237 -19.60 3.89 15.29
CA VAL A 237 -20.82 4.54 15.74
C VAL A 237 -21.93 3.48 15.77
N THR A 238 -22.53 3.27 16.94
CA THR A 238 -23.55 2.24 17.15
C THR A 238 -24.97 2.80 17.13
N THR A 239 -25.16 4.07 17.45
CA THR A 239 -26.47 4.74 17.54
C THR A 239 -26.39 6.18 17.07
N GLY A 240 -27.44 6.69 16.42
CA GLY A 240 -27.50 8.09 15.97
C GLY A 240 -26.63 8.35 14.75
N GLY A 241 -25.70 9.28 14.86
CA GLY A 241 -24.72 9.64 13.82
C GLY A 241 -23.42 10.17 14.42
N TRP A 242 -22.65 10.91 13.64
CA TRP A 242 -21.43 11.56 14.12
C TRP A 242 -21.23 12.97 13.56
N PRO A 243 -20.78 13.94 14.37
CA PRO A 243 -20.57 15.31 13.91
C PRO A 243 -19.50 15.41 12.82
N LEU A 244 -19.76 16.27 11.84
CA LEU A 244 -18.81 16.63 10.81
C LEU A 244 -17.89 17.77 11.28
N ALA A 245 -16.71 17.84 10.68
CA ALA A 245 -15.68 18.85 10.91
C ALA A 245 -15.04 19.22 9.57
N PRO A 246 -14.28 20.34 9.46
CA PRO A 246 -13.62 20.72 8.22
C PRO A 246 -12.73 19.62 7.62
N THR A 247 -12.26 18.67 8.45
CA THR A 247 -11.38 17.56 8.07
C THR A 247 -12.11 16.23 7.80
N GLY A 248 -13.46 16.20 7.82
CA GLY A 248 -14.27 14.99 7.66
C GLY A 248 -15.14 14.72 8.88
N LEU A 249 -15.00 13.55 9.50
CA LEU A 249 -15.67 13.23 10.77
C LEU A 249 -14.89 13.86 11.93
N LEU A 250 -15.59 14.46 12.89
CA LEU A 250 -14.96 15.08 14.06
C LEU A 250 -14.09 14.05 14.80
N TYR A 251 -12.85 14.45 15.11
CA TYR A 251 -11.82 13.61 15.74
C TYR A 251 -11.20 12.49 14.87
N ASP A 252 -11.62 12.31 13.61
CA ASP A 252 -10.97 11.31 12.74
C ASP A 252 -9.49 11.67 12.49
N ARG A 253 -8.60 10.73 12.83
CA ARG A 253 -7.15 10.84 12.70
C ARG A 253 -6.60 12.14 13.32
N ALA A 254 -7.08 12.48 14.51
CA ALA A 254 -6.60 13.60 15.32
C ALA A 254 -5.32 13.27 16.12
N PHE A 255 -4.97 11.99 16.26
CA PHE A 255 -3.83 11.52 17.02
C PHE A 255 -2.90 10.61 16.21
N LEU A 256 -1.64 10.54 16.63
CA LEU A 256 -0.55 9.87 15.92
C LEU A 256 0.45 9.31 16.93
N ILE A 257 0.93 8.08 16.71
CA ILE A 257 2.00 7.49 17.53
C ILE A 257 3.32 7.66 16.79
N VAL A 258 4.35 8.18 17.46
CA VAL A 258 5.71 8.35 16.92
C VAL A 258 6.72 7.51 17.70
N ASP A 259 7.84 7.18 17.07
CA ASP A 259 9.02 6.67 17.77
C ASP A 259 9.89 7.81 18.34
N GLU A 260 10.97 7.43 19.02
CA GLU A 260 11.96 8.34 19.65
C GLU A 260 12.62 9.32 18.67
N HIS A 261 12.53 9.07 17.36
CA HIS A 261 13.03 9.95 16.32
C HIS A 261 11.93 10.83 15.70
N GLY A 262 10.72 10.82 16.26
CA GLY A 262 9.57 11.56 15.75
C GLY A 262 8.99 10.96 14.47
N ALA A 263 9.36 9.74 14.08
CA ALA A 263 8.81 9.11 12.88
C ALA A 263 7.47 8.45 13.18
N ALA A 264 6.47 8.74 12.34
CA ALA A 264 5.12 8.20 12.51
C ALA A 264 5.10 6.66 12.40
N MET A 265 4.55 6.03 13.43
CA MET A 265 4.28 4.60 13.45
C MET A 265 3.06 4.29 12.58
N THR A 266 3.15 3.19 11.84
CA THR A 266 2.08 2.73 10.97
C THR A 266 1.87 1.24 11.14
N GLN A 267 0.69 0.75 10.82
CA GLN A 267 0.39 -0.69 10.77
C GLN A 267 1.30 -1.45 9.79
N LYS A 268 1.94 -0.78 8.82
CA LYS A 268 2.98 -1.41 7.97
C LYS A 268 4.27 -1.72 8.74
N LYS A 269 4.63 -0.89 9.73
CA LYS A 269 5.79 -1.13 10.61
C LYS A 269 5.39 -2.02 11.79
N LEU A 270 4.21 -1.76 12.36
CA LEU A 270 3.73 -2.39 13.58
C LEU A 270 2.23 -2.76 13.45
N PRO A 271 1.91 -3.92 12.86
CA PRO A 271 0.52 -4.34 12.60
C PRO A 271 -0.37 -4.40 13.84
N THR A 272 0.21 -4.72 15.00
CA THR A 272 -0.48 -4.83 16.28
C THR A 272 -1.12 -3.52 16.75
N MET A 273 -0.76 -2.37 16.16
CA MET A 273 -1.48 -1.11 16.38
C MET A 273 -2.99 -1.24 16.16
N CYS A 274 -3.45 -2.12 15.26
CA CYS A 274 -4.89 -2.37 15.06
C CYS A 274 -5.61 -2.86 16.33
N ARG A 275 -4.89 -3.48 17.28
CA ARG A 275 -5.44 -4.02 18.54
C ARG A 275 -5.70 -2.94 19.58
N ILE A 276 -5.14 -1.74 19.44
CA ILE A 276 -5.53 -0.57 20.23
C ILE A 276 -6.91 -0.12 19.75
N ARG A 277 -7.91 -0.18 20.63
CA ARG A 277 -9.30 0.19 20.35
C ARG A 277 -9.62 1.55 20.95
N PRO A 278 -9.83 2.58 20.12
CA PRO A 278 -10.25 3.89 20.59
C PRO A 278 -11.77 3.93 20.80
N ASP A 279 -12.18 4.69 21.81
CA ASP A 279 -13.56 5.09 22.06
C ASP A 279 -13.60 6.58 22.44
N ILE A 280 -14.70 7.26 22.13
CA ILE A 280 -14.88 8.68 22.42
C ILE A 280 -16.27 8.88 23.04
N ALA A 281 -16.27 9.30 24.30
CA ALA A 281 -17.46 9.64 25.05
C ALA A 281 -17.17 10.83 25.97
N ASP A 282 -18.17 11.69 26.19
CA ASP A 282 -18.11 12.80 27.16
C ASP A 282 -16.88 13.71 27.02
N GLY A 283 -16.46 13.97 25.78
CA GLY A 283 -15.30 14.83 25.50
C GLY A 283 -13.96 14.21 25.87
N ARG A 284 -13.87 12.88 26.01
CA ARG A 284 -12.65 12.13 26.32
C ARG A 284 -12.38 11.10 25.22
N LEU A 285 -11.11 10.91 24.88
CA LEU A 285 -10.63 9.76 24.11
C LEU A 285 -10.17 8.69 25.09
N VAL A 286 -10.71 7.48 24.97
CA VAL A 286 -10.33 6.32 25.77
C VAL A 286 -9.68 5.30 24.85
N LEU A 287 -8.44 4.89 25.13
CA LEU A 287 -7.75 3.81 24.42
C LEU A 287 -7.74 2.54 25.27
N ARG A 288 -8.12 1.44 24.65
CA ARG A 288 -8.16 0.10 25.27
C ARG A 288 -7.26 -0.87 24.50
N HIS A 289 -6.71 -1.83 25.22
CA HIS A 289 -5.94 -2.94 24.65
C HIS A 289 -6.24 -4.19 25.49
N ALA A 290 -6.38 -5.36 24.86
CA ALA A 290 -6.75 -6.60 25.54
C ALA A 290 -5.75 -6.99 26.65
N ASP A 291 -4.48 -6.67 26.45
CA ASP A 291 -3.43 -6.99 27.43
C ASP A 291 -3.32 -5.93 28.56
N LEU A 292 -4.16 -4.86 28.52
CA LEU A 292 -4.19 -3.75 29.47
C LEU A 292 -5.65 -3.37 29.84
N GLU A 293 -6.55 -4.36 29.96
CA GLU A 293 -7.99 -4.11 30.14
C GLU A 293 -8.32 -3.31 31.41
N ASP A 294 -7.58 -3.53 32.50
CA ASP A 294 -7.77 -2.87 33.79
C ASP A 294 -7.24 -1.42 33.83
N GLU A 295 -6.45 -1.01 32.83
CA GLU A 295 -5.78 0.29 32.80
C GLU A 295 -6.03 1.02 31.46
N PRO A 296 -7.26 1.43 31.12
CA PRO A 296 -7.50 2.20 29.91
C PRO A 296 -6.80 3.58 29.98
N LEU A 297 -6.27 4.04 28.85
CA LEU A 297 -5.71 5.39 28.74
C LEU A 297 -6.82 6.39 28.39
N THR A 298 -7.02 7.40 29.24
CA THR A 298 -8.00 8.46 29.01
C THR A 298 -7.32 9.79 28.75
N ILE A 299 -7.72 10.48 27.68
CA ILE A 299 -7.19 11.79 27.26
C ILE A 299 -8.34 12.77 27.08
N GLU A 300 -8.24 13.96 27.68
CA GLU A 300 -9.25 15.02 27.54
C GLU A 300 -9.22 15.64 26.13
N LEU A 301 -10.38 15.69 25.46
CA LEU A 301 -10.53 16.32 24.15
C LEU A 301 -10.92 17.80 24.25
N LYS A 302 -11.65 18.19 25.30
CA LYS A 302 -12.08 19.58 25.55
C LYS A 302 -11.52 20.05 26.90
N GLY A 303 -10.91 21.23 26.92
CA GLY A 303 -10.30 21.82 28.11
C GLY A 303 -8.78 21.81 28.04
N GLY A 304 -8.16 22.92 28.47
CA GLY A 304 -6.72 23.08 28.58
C GLY A 304 -6.13 22.22 29.69
N GLY A 305 -6.17 20.89 29.51
CA GLY A 305 -5.17 20.04 30.15
C GLY A 305 -3.80 20.57 29.76
N GLU A 306 -2.87 20.60 30.72
CA GLU A 306 -1.52 21.17 30.59
C GLU A 306 -1.03 21.01 29.16
N ALA A 307 -0.87 22.13 28.45
CA ALA A 307 -0.46 22.11 27.06
C ALA A 307 0.90 21.40 27.00
N GLY A 308 0.87 20.13 26.59
CA GLY A 308 2.07 19.33 26.42
C GLY A 308 3.04 20.05 25.49
N GLU A 309 4.32 19.75 25.63
CA GLU A 309 5.33 20.42 24.82
C GLU A 309 5.06 20.17 23.32
N PRO A 310 5.15 21.22 22.47
CA PRO A 310 5.04 21.05 21.03
C PRO A 310 6.12 20.09 20.52
N ALA A 311 5.71 19.08 19.75
CA ALA A 311 6.59 18.09 19.16
C ALA A 311 6.36 18.02 17.64
N ALA A 312 7.47 18.00 16.90
CA ALA A 312 7.43 17.81 15.45
C ALA A 312 7.45 16.30 15.11
N ALA A 313 6.57 15.89 14.21
CA ALA A 313 6.50 14.52 13.70
C ALA A 313 6.73 14.47 12.20
N HIS A 314 7.41 13.42 11.74
CA HIS A 314 7.62 13.14 10.33
C HIS A 314 6.66 12.03 9.87
N LEU A 315 5.80 12.33 8.89
CA LEU A 315 4.84 11.34 8.37
C LEU A 315 5.46 10.35 7.38
N CYS A 316 6.59 10.71 6.78
CA CYS A 316 7.31 9.86 5.85
C CYS A 316 8.59 9.30 6.47
N GLN A 317 8.84 8.02 6.20
CA GLN A 317 10.06 7.31 6.62
C GLN A 317 11.24 7.53 5.66
N THR A 318 11.01 8.11 4.49
CA THR A 318 12.05 8.40 3.49
C THR A 318 12.63 9.79 3.71
N LYS A 319 13.97 9.90 3.78
CA LYS A 319 14.76 11.16 3.95
C LYS A 319 14.43 12.31 2.95
N VAL A 320 13.59 12.07 1.95
CA VAL A 320 13.28 12.99 0.84
C VAL A 320 11.86 13.58 0.93
N CYS A 321 10.98 13.09 1.81
CA CYS A 321 9.61 13.61 1.93
C CYS A 321 9.50 14.59 3.12
N ARG A 322 9.23 15.87 2.82
CA ARG A 322 9.18 17.00 3.77
C ARG A 322 7.82 17.19 4.47
N ASP A 323 6.98 16.16 4.54
CA ASP A 323 5.67 16.26 5.21
C ASP A 323 5.85 16.12 6.73
N SER A 324 6.17 17.24 7.40
CA SER A 324 6.15 17.34 8.86
C SER A 324 4.78 17.77 9.36
N VAL A 325 4.40 17.29 10.53
CA VAL A 325 3.20 17.72 11.26
C VAL A 325 3.60 18.13 12.67
N GLN A 326 3.04 19.23 13.13
CA GLN A 326 3.17 19.65 14.52
C GLN A 326 2.07 19.01 15.35
N GLY A 327 2.44 18.45 16.49
CA GLY A 327 1.53 17.87 17.45
C GLY A 327 1.88 18.31 18.87
N VAL A 328 0.90 18.21 19.76
CA VAL A 328 1.07 18.36 21.21
C VAL A 328 1.28 16.97 21.80
N ASP A 329 2.35 16.80 22.56
CA ASP A 329 2.62 15.55 23.26
C ASP A 329 1.53 15.26 24.31
N CYS A 330 1.03 14.03 24.36
CA CYS A 330 -0.01 13.63 25.32
C CYS A 330 0.55 13.23 26.71
N GLY A 331 1.84 13.44 26.96
CA GLY A 331 2.50 13.25 28.24
C GLY A 331 3.02 11.84 28.50
N GLU A 332 3.79 11.70 29.57
CA GLU A 332 4.50 10.46 29.91
C GLU A 332 3.57 9.27 30.17
N ARG A 333 2.39 9.50 30.76
CA ARG A 333 1.40 8.45 30.96
C ARG A 333 0.91 7.86 29.62
N ALA A 334 0.70 8.70 28.62
CA ALA A 334 0.30 8.24 27.30
C ALA A 334 1.44 7.51 26.59
N ALA A 335 2.67 8.02 26.70
CA ALA A 335 3.87 7.41 26.14
C ALA A 335 4.15 6.00 26.72
N ASP A 336 4.11 5.86 28.05
CA ASP A 336 4.25 4.57 28.72
C ASP A 336 3.16 3.59 28.29
N TRP A 337 1.90 4.03 28.30
CA TRP A 337 0.78 3.17 27.95
C TRP A 337 0.88 2.65 26.51
N VAL A 338 1.14 3.51 25.51
CA VAL A 338 1.28 3.07 24.12
C VAL A 338 2.50 2.18 23.93
N SER A 339 3.59 2.44 24.66
CA SER A 339 4.79 1.60 24.62
C SER A 339 4.52 0.20 25.16
N ARG A 340 3.81 0.09 26.30
CA ARG A 340 3.38 -1.20 26.88
C ARG A 340 2.40 -1.94 25.99
N ALA A 341 1.36 -1.25 25.51
CA ALA A 341 0.33 -1.85 24.65
C ALA A 341 0.92 -2.49 23.37
N LEU A 342 2.01 -1.91 22.87
CA LEU A 342 2.64 -2.31 21.63
C LEU A 342 3.92 -3.14 21.80
N GLY A 343 4.43 -3.27 23.02
CA GLY A 343 5.69 -3.97 23.31
C GLY A 343 6.92 -3.29 22.71
N VAL A 344 6.89 -1.97 22.52
CA VAL A 344 7.99 -1.19 21.93
C VAL A 344 8.27 0.02 22.81
N SER A 345 9.50 0.16 23.29
CA SER A 345 9.92 1.30 24.10
C SER A 345 10.06 2.60 23.30
N GLY A 346 9.91 3.74 23.97
CA GLY A 346 10.19 5.06 23.39
C GLY A 346 9.11 5.56 22.43
N LEU A 347 7.90 4.99 22.49
CA LEU A 347 6.77 5.49 21.71
C LEU A 347 6.11 6.66 22.42
N ARG A 348 5.72 7.69 21.65
CA ARG A 348 4.95 8.84 22.16
C ARG A 348 3.66 9.01 21.38
N LEU A 349 2.61 9.44 22.06
CA LEU A 349 1.31 9.77 21.46
C LEU A 349 1.21 11.29 21.29
N LEU A 350 1.01 11.73 20.07
CA LEU A 350 0.85 13.14 19.72
C LEU A 350 -0.58 13.42 19.28
N ARG A 351 -1.13 14.53 19.76
CA ARG A 351 -2.39 15.12 19.29
C ARG A 351 -2.08 16.20 18.27
N GLN A 352 -2.75 16.24 17.13
CA GLN A 352 -2.57 17.33 16.17
C GLN A 352 -2.87 18.69 16.81
N SER A 353 -1.92 19.64 16.72
CA SER A 353 -2.06 20.98 17.29
C SER A 353 -2.90 21.88 16.39
N GLY A 354 -3.95 22.50 16.94
CA GLY A 354 -4.65 23.62 16.32
C GLY A 354 -5.56 23.27 15.13
N GLN A 355 -6.60 24.10 14.96
CA GLN A 355 -7.62 24.09 13.91
C GLN A 355 -7.06 24.40 12.51
N GLU A 356 -5.75 24.29 12.26
CA GLU A 356 -5.19 24.48 10.93
C GLU A 356 -5.03 23.13 10.23
N PRO A 357 -5.98 22.78 9.37
CA PRO A 357 -5.89 21.55 8.63
C PRO A 357 -4.75 21.67 7.60
N ARG A 358 -4.03 20.56 7.38
CA ARG A 358 -3.02 20.50 6.33
C ARG A 358 -3.67 20.77 4.98
N ARG A 359 -3.22 21.82 4.30
CA ARG A 359 -3.62 22.09 2.92
C ARG A 359 -2.77 21.27 1.97
N GLN A 360 -3.38 20.41 1.18
CA GLN A 360 -2.67 19.74 0.09
C GLN A 360 -2.32 20.79 -0.97
N ARG A 361 -1.04 20.88 -1.37
CA ARG A 361 -0.47 21.88 -2.31
C ARG A 361 -1.17 21.96 -3.68
N GLN A 362 -2.05 21.01 -4.01
CA GLN A 362 -2.77 20.94 -5.29
C GLN A 362 -4.28 21.22 -5.20
N THR A 363 -4.92 21.20 -4.02
CA THR A 363 -6.40 21.23 -3.93
C THR A 363 -7.00 22.19 -2.90
N ASP A 364 -6.19 22.95 -2.15
CA ASP A 364 -6.63 23.94 -1.14
C ASP A 364 -7.57 23.41 -0.02
N ARG A 365 -7.60 22.08 0.17
CA ARG A 365 -8.52 21.41 1.11
C ARG A 365 -7.87 21.06 2.45
N ALA A 366 -8.71 21.14 3.47
CA ALA A 366 -8.40 20.83 4.86
C ALA A 366 -8.26 19.32 5.15
N LEU A 367 -7.07 18.84 5.50
CA LEU A 367 -6.83 17.45 5.94
C LEU A 367 -6.27 17.41 7.38
N SER A 368 -6.68 16.42 8.19
CA SER A 368 -5.99 16.08 9.45
C SER A 368 -4.77 15.18 9.17
N LEU A 369 -4.45 14.19 10.00
CA LEU A 369 -3.36 13.22 9.77
C LEU A 369 -3.67 12.18 8.68
N ASN A 370 -4.66 12.46 7.83
CA ASN A 370 -5.08 11.64 6.69
C ASN A 370 -3.98 11.59 5.62
N ASN A 371 -3.98 10.50 4.85
CA ASN A 371 -2.97 10.30 3.82
C ASN A 371 -3.32 11.00 2.49
N GLN A 372 -4.60 11.01 2.09
CA GLN A 372 -5.01 11.46 0.75
C GLN A 372 -6.34 12.22 0.71
N ALA A 373 -7.33 11.85 1.53
CA ALA A 373 -8.63 12.54 1.55
C ALA A 373 -9.24 12.56 2.96
N GLN A 374 -10.29 13.37 3.14
CA GLN A 374 -11.00 13.54 4.42
C GLN A 374 -11.67 12.24 4.84
N LEU A 375 -12.36 11.58 3.92
CA LEU A 375 -13.14 10.38 4.19
C LEU A 375 -12.90 9.31 3.14
N LEU A 376 -13.07 8.07 3.54
CA LEU A 376 -13.04 6.93 2.64
C LEU A 376 -14.40 6.23 2.67
N LEU A 377 -15.02 6.10 1.50
CA LEU A 377 -16.23 5.30 1.30
C LEU A 377 -15.85 3.91 0.77
N VAL A 378 -16.46 2.89 1.37
CA VAL A 378 -16.30 1.49 0.97
C VAL A 378 -17.69 0.89 0.84
N ASN A 379 -17.96 0.24 -0.27
CA ASN A 379 -19.21 -0.47 -0.49
C ASN A 379 -19.10 -1.92 0.01
N ARG A 380 -19.93 -2.28 1.00
CA ARG A 380 -20.05 -3.64 1.55
C ARG A 380 -20.37 -4.66 0.47
N THR A 381 -21.20 -4.30 -0.51
CA THR A 381 -21.54 -5.16 -1.66
C THR A 381 -20.31 -5.44 -2.52
N SER A 382 -19.45 -4.43 -2.75
CA SER A 382 -18.15 -4.62 -3.42
C SER A 382 -17.23 -5.55 -2.62
N VAL A 383 -17.19 -5.43 -1.29
CA VAL A 383 -16.34 -6.28 -0.45
C VAL A 383 -16.82 -7.73 -0.47
N ARG A 384 -18.13 -7.95 -0.47
CA ARG A 384 -18.74 -9.28 -0.63
C ARG A 384 -18.37 -9.89 -1.98
N TRP A 385 -18.56 -9.14 -3.07
CA TRP A 385 -18.12 -9.55 -4.40
C TRP A 385 -16.64 -9.92 -4.43
N LEU A 386 -15.78 -9.12 -3.81
CA LEU A 386 -14.34 -9.37 -3.77
C LEU A 386 -14.00 -10.64 -2.96
N ARG A 387 -14.67 -10.86 -1.82
CA ARG A 387 -14.50 -12.07 -1.01
C ARG A 387 -14.85 -13.31 -1.81
N ASP A 388 -15.96 -13.27 -2.55
CA ASP A 388 -16.47 -14.40 -3.33
C ASP A 388 -15.58 -14.70 -4.56
N LYS A 389 -14.64 -13.80 -4.91
CA LYS A 389 -13.59 -14.02 -5.92
C LYS A 389 -12.34 -14.71 -5.38
N VAL A 390 -12.18 -14.80 -4.06
CA VAL A 390 -11.10 -15.56 -3.43
C VAL A 390 -11.54 -17.03 -3.36
N GLY A 391 -10.77 -17.93 -3.97
CA GLY A 391 -11.12 -19.35 -3.96
C GLY A 391 -11.02 -19.96 -2.57
N ASP A 392 -11.78 -21.04 -2.31
CA ASP A 392 -11.69 -21.79 -1.07
C ASP A 392 -10.25 -22.30 -0.86
N GLY A 393 -9.65 -21.93 0.27
CA GLY A 393 -8.25 -22.25 0.60
C GLY A 393 -7.19 -21.25 0.10
N ASP A 394 -7.56 -20.21 -0.66
CA ASP A 394 -6.64 -19.15 -1.08
C ASP A 394 -6.39 -18.09 0.03
N TRP A 395 -7.11 -18.16 1.15
CA TRP A 395 -6.91 -17.36 2.38
C TRP A 395 -5.70 -17.82 3.21
N ASP A 396 -4.60 -18.10 2.52
CA ASP A 396 -3.32 -18.49 3.09
C ASP A 396 -3.30 -19.77 3.96
N GLY A 397 -4.33 -20.60 3.90
CA GLY A 397 -4.49 -21.81 4.73
C GLY A 397 -5.35 -21.60 5.99
N ALA A 398 -5.92 -20.41 6.16
CA ALA A 398 -6.96 -20.10 7.13
C ALA A 398 -8.35 -20.12 6.47
N ASP A 399 -9.39 -20.16 7.30
CA ASP A 399 -10.77 -19.95 6.84
C ASP A 399 -10.95 -18.54 6.28
N ALA A 400 -11.89 -18.40 5.34
CA ALA A 400 -12.26 -17.09 4.83
C ALA A 400 -12.75 -16.18 5.97
N PRO A 401 -12.25 -14.93 6.09
CA PRO A 401 -12.72 -14.01 7.11
C PRO A 401 -14.22 -13.73 6.92
N SER A 402 -14.90 -13.44 8.02
CA SER A 402 -16.28 -12.93 7.94
C SER A 402 -16.33 -11.66 7.09
N LEU A 403 -17.49 -11.36 6.50
CA LEU A 403 -17.63 -10.16 5.66
C LEU A 403 -17.26 -8.88 6.44
N ASP A 404 -17.67 -8.79 7.70
CA ASP A 404 -17.35 -7.65 8.57
C ASP A 404 -15.85 -7.54 8.84
N ALA A 405 -15.20 -8.66 9.18
CA ALA A 405 -13.75 -8.68 9.39
C ALA A 405 -12.99 -8.25 8.13
N LEU A 406 -13.47 -8.63 6.95
CA LEU A 406 -12.86 -8.20 5.68
C LEU A 406 -13.11 -6.73 5.37
N VAL A 407 -14.32 -6.22 5.62
CA VAL A 407 -14.68 -4.79 5.46
C VAL A 407 -13.75 -3.91 6.31
N ASP A 408 -13.44 -4.34 7.54
CA ASP A 408 -12.58 -3.60 8.47
C ASP A 408 -11.17 -3.40 7.93
N ARG A 409 -10.65 -4.36 7.15
CA ARG A 409 -9.31 -4.26 6.55
C ARG A 409 -9.17 -3.08 5.60
N PHE A 410 -10.27 -2.64 4.97
CA PHE A 410 -10.27 -1.48 4.07
C PHE A 410 -10.20 -0.14 4.79
N ARG A 411 -10.44 -0.14 6.11
CA ARG A 411 -10.39 1.03 6.98
C ARG A 411 -11.25 2.19 6.47
N GLY A 412 -12.43 1.86 5.92
CA GLY A 412 -13.42 2.82 5.45
C GLY A 412 -14.00 3.64 6.61
N ASN A 413 -14.34 4.90 6.33
CA ASN A 413 -15.08 5.75 7.25
C ASN A 413 -16.59 5.57 7.03
N LEU A 414 -17.04 5.59 5.77
CA LEU A 414 -18.43 5.38 5.38
C LEU A 414 -18.54 4.02 4.72
N ILE A 415 -19.17 3.06 5.41
CA ILE A 415 -19.49 1.77 4.79
C ILE A 415 -20.92 1.84 4.30
N VAL A 416 -21.09 1.76 2.99
CA VAL A 416 -22.41 1.78 2.35
C VAL A 416 -22.76 0.39 1.86
N GLU A 417 -24.04 0.09 1.74
CA GLU A 417 -24.50 -1.11 1.04
C GLU A 417 -25.35 -0.65 -0.15
N THR A 418 -24.86 -0.92 -1.35
CA THR A 418 -25.54 -0.61 -2.62
C THR A 418 -26.10 -1.88 -3.25
N VAL A 419 -26.91 -1.71 -4.29
CA VAL A 419 -27.46 -2.83 -5.06
C VAL A 419 -26.38 -3.56 -5.86
N ARG A 420 -25.46 -2.82 -6.49
CA ARG A 420 -24.43 -3.40 -7.38
C ARG A 420 -23.03 -3.24 -6.80
N PRO A 421 -22.17 -4.28 -6.89
CA PRO A 421 -20.76 -4.14 -6.54
C PRO A 421 -20.10 -3.12 -7.48
N LEU A 422 -19.15 -2.37 -6.93
CA LEU A 422 -18.30 -1.38 -7.58
C LEU A 422 -19.01 -0.14 -8.13
N GLU A 423 -20.31 0.01 -7.90
CA GLU A 423 -21.08 1.16 -8.37
C GLU A 423 -20.53 2.49 -7.83
N GLU A 424 -19.92 2.48 -6.65
CA GLU A 424 -19.27 3.65 -6.06
C GLU A 424 -18.14 4.24 -6.91
N SER A 425 -17.58 3.44 -7.83
CA SER A 425 -16.47 3.84 -8.69
C SER A 425 -16.86 4.88 -9.75
N ASP A 426 -18.15 4.90 -10.12
CA ASP A 426 -18.69 5.78 -11.16
C ASP A 426 -19.25 7.09 -10.59
N TRP A 427 -19.36 7.20 -9.27
CA TRP A 427 -19.92 8.37 -8.61
C TRP A 427 -18.97 9.57 -8.70
N ARG A 428 -19.53 10.74 -8.99
CA ARG A 428 -18.83 12.04 -8.93
C ARG A 428 -19.20 12.82 -7.68
N ARG A 429 -20.43 12.68 -7.22
CA ARG A 429 -20.91 13.22 -5.94
C ARG A 429 -21.67 12.14 -5.19
N VAL A 430 -21.64 12.23 -3.86
CA VAL A 430 -22.39 11.34 -2.97
C VAL A 430 -23.23 12.19 -2.04
N LEU A 431 -24.51 11.87 -1.95
CA LEU A 431 -25.43 12.42 -0.97
C LEU A 431 -25.64 11.35 0.10
N VAL A 432 -25.46 11.71 1.37
CA VAL A 432 -25.71 10.84 2.52
C VAL A 432 -26.62 11.59 3.48
N GLY A 433 -27.92 11.26 3.44
CA GLY A 433 -28.94 12.08 4.08
C GLY A 433 -28.86 13.54 3.58
N PRO A 434 -28.76 14.55 4.47
CA PRO A 434 -28.65 15.95 4.08
C PRO A 434 -27.23 16.37 3.66
N SER A 435 -26.21 15.53 3.88
CA SER A 435 -24.80 15.87 3.68
C SER A 435 -24.34 15.53 2.27
N GLN A 436 -23.57 16.42 1.66
CA GLN A 436 -23.04 16.26 0.30
C GLN A 436 -21.52 16.08 0.32
N PHE A 437 -21.04 15.21 -0.55
CA PHE A 437 -19.62 14.91 -0.72
C PHE A 437 -19.25 14.92 -2.20
N THR A 438 -18.05 15.39 -2.49
CA THR A 438 -17.41 15.23 -3.80
C THR A 438 -16.56 13.97 -3.78
N VAL A 439 -16.60 13.19 -4.87
CA VAL A 439 -15.73 12.03 -5.05
C VAL A 439 -14.41 12.50 -5.66
N ASP A 440 -13.33 12.32 -4.92
CA ASP A 440 -11.99 12.76 -5.32
C ASP A 440 -11.30 11.77 -6.25
N GLY A 441 -11.80 10.53 -6.27
CA GLY A 441 -11.31 9.45 -7.10
C GLY A 441 -11.17 8.12 -6.36
N PRO A 442 -10.68 7.08 -7.05
CA PRO A 442 -10.51 5.76 -6.47
C PRO A 442 -9.38 5.73 -5.44
N CYS A 443 -9.57 4.96 -4.37
CA CYS A 443 -8.54 4.78 -3.36
C CYS A 443 -7.56 3.66 -3.75
N THR A 444 -6.28 4.03 -3.90
CA THR A 444 -5.19 3.07 -4.11
C THR A 444 -4.90 2.31 -2.82
N ARG A 445 -5.00 0.99 -2.90
CA ARG A 445 -4.79 0.04 -1.82
C ARG A 445 -3.34 -0.40 -1.76
N CYS A 446 -2.92 -0.69 -0.54
CA CYS A 446 -1.60 -1.19 -0.23
C CYS A 446 -1.72 -2.31 0.80
N GLN A 447 -0.60 -2.90 1.22
CA GLN A 447 -0.49 -3.96 2.23
C GLN A 447 -1.20 -3.67 3.57
N MET A 448 -1.71 -2.47 3.79
CA MET A 448 -2.56 -2.18 4.94
C MET A 448 -3.79 -3.09 5.00
N ILE A 449 -4.41 -3.38 3.86
CA ILE A 449 -5.62 -4.22 3.81
C ILE A 449 -5.33 -5.71 3.98
N CYS A 450 -4.06 -6.09 4.02
CA CYS A 450 -3.58 -7.44 4.25
C CYS A 450 -3.48 -7.79 5.74
N ILE A 451 -3.70 -6.81 6.62
CA ILE A 451 -3.59 -6.97 8.07
C ILE A 451 -4.95 -7.31 8.64
N ASP A 452 -5.03 -8.46 9.32
CA ASP A 452 -6.18 -8.81 10.13
C ASP A 452 -6.35 -7.80 11.26
N GLN A 453 -7.48 -7.08 11.28
CA GLN A 453 -7.69 -5.99 12.22
C GLN A 453 -8.01 -6.48 13.65
N ALA A 454 -8.22 -7.78 13.88
CA ALA A 454 -8.40 -8.38 15.20
C ALA A 454 -7.07 -8.87 15.76
N THR A 455 -6.27 -9.58 14.95
CA THR A 455 -5.03 -10.23 15.43
C THR A 455 -3.76 -9.43 15.14
N GLY A 456 -3.77 -8.59 14.09
CA GLY A 456 -2.57 -7.94 13.56
C GLY A 456 -1.73 -8.84 12.63
N GLU A 457 -2.17 -10.06 12.34
CA GLU A 457 -1.47 -10.96 11.43
C GLU A 457 -1.58 -10.50 9.98
N ARG A 458 -0.57 -10.85 9.17
CA ARG A 458 -0.50 -10.49 7.75
C ARG A 458 -0.95 -11.64 6.87
N THR A 459 -1.69 -11.30 5.82
CA THR A 459 -2.22 -12.23 4.82
C THR A 459 -2.05 -11.64 3.42
N ALA A 460 -1.97 -12.46 2.38
CA ALA A 460 -1.82 -11.98 1.00
C ALA A 460 -3.13 -11.40 0.45
N GLU A 461 -4.25 -11.94 0.90
CA GLU A 461 -5.59 -11.50 0.52
C GLU A 461 -6.10 -10.35 1.43
N PRO A 462 -6.95 -9.45 0.90
CA PRO A 462 -7.57 -9.47 -0.42
C PRO A 462 -6.79 -8.72 -1.51
N LEU A 463 -5.58 -8.21 -1.21
CA LEU A 463 -4.84 -7.33 -2.12
C LEU A 463 -4.46 -8.02 -3.43
N ARG A 464 -4.09 -9.31 -3.36
CA ARG A 464 -3.83 -10.15 -4.53
C ARG A 464 -5.05 -10.23 -5.45
N THR A 465 -6.22 -10.53 -4.89
CA THR A 465 -7.47 -10.62 -5.67
C THR A 465 -7.86 -9.26 -6.26
N ILE A 466 -7.69 -8.16 -5.53
CA ILE A 466 -7.90 -6.80 -6.10
C ILE A 466 -6.97 -6.59 -7.29
N SER A 467 -5.67 -6.89 -7.15
CA SER A 467 -4.74 -6.68 -8.26
C SER A 467 -5.13 -7.48 -9.51
N ARG A 468 -5.59 -8.71 -9.32
CA ARG A 468 -6.09 -9.56 -10.41
C ARG A 468 -7.34 -8.99 -11.09
N GLU A 469 -8.38 -8.64 -10.32
CA GLU A 469 -9.65 -8.18 -10.91
C GLU A 469 -9.55 -6.78 -11.54
N PHE A 470 -8.57 -5.97 -11.13
CA PHE A 470 -8.36 -4.60 -11.64
C PHE A 470 -7.11 -4.45 -12.52
N GLY A 471 -6.56 -5.55 -13.05
CA GLY A 471 -5.46 -5.52 -14.03
C GLY A 471 -4.18 -4.85 -13.51
N GLY A 472 -3.76 -5.17 -12.29
CA GLY A 472 -2.59 -4.59 -11.61
C GLY A 472 -2.88 -3.28 -10.87
N ARG A 473 -4.03 -2.63 -11.14
CA ARG A 473 -4.41 -1.39 -10.47
C ARG A 473 -5.04 -1.72 -9.13
N MET A 474 -4.29 -1.64 -8.05
CA MET A 474 -4.77 -1.88 -6.68
C MET A 474 -5.74 -0.78 -6.23
N ARG A 475 -6.95 -0.68 -6.78
CA ARG A 475 -7.95 0.36 -6.46
C ARG A 475 -9.20 -0.28 -5.88
N PHE A 476 -9.71 0.26 -4.78
CA PHE A 476 -10.94 -0.23 -4.18
C PHE A 476 -11.57 0.86 -3.31
N GLY A 477 -12.88 1.08 -3.36
CA GLY A 477 -13.53 2.22 -2.67
C GLY A 477 -13.08 3.60 -3.19
N VAL A 478 -13.71 4.64 -2.69
CA VAL A 478 -13.53 6.02 -3.19
C VAL A 478 -13.24 7.02 -2.08
N TYR A 479 -12.40 7.99 -2.40
CA TYR A 479 -12.10 9.11 -1.53
C TYR A 479 -13.20 10.17 -1.63
N LEU A 480 -13.60 10.69 -0.47
CA LEU A 480 -14.60 11.73 -0.36
C LEU A 480 -14.03 12.96 0.33
N SER A 481 -14.45 14.12 -0.15
CA SER A 481 -14.31 15.42 0.51
C SER A 481 -15.68 16.03 0.74
N LEU A 482 -15.85 16.73 1.86
CA LEU A 482 -17.07 17.47 2.18
C LEU A 482 -17.36 18.53 1.10
N ALA A 483 -18.64 18.67 0.74
CA ALA A 483 -19.14 19.68 -0.18
C ALA A 483 -20.36 20.40 0.44
N GLY A 484 -20.47 21.71 0.18
CA GLY A 484 -21.54 22.54 0.72
C GLY A 484 -21.37 22.89 2.20
N ASP A 485 -22.47 23.29 2.84
CA ASP A 485 -22.49 23.63 4.26
C ASP A 485 -22.48 22.37 5.13
N TRP A 486 -21.53 22.31 6.06
CA TRP A 486 -21.28 21.18 6.96
C TRP A 486 -21.30 21.60 8.44
N ALA A 487 -21.41 22.90 8.73
CA ALA A 487 -21.42 23.41 10.10
C ALA A 487 -22.63 22.86 10.86
N ASP A 488 -22.40 22.41 12.10
CA ASP A 488 -23.40 21.83 13.00
C ASP A 488 -24.17 20.62 12.44
N ARG A 489 -23.64 19.96 11.40
CA ARG A 489 -24.25 18.76 10.82
C ARG A 489 -23.69 17.49 11.44
N GLU A 490 -24.61 16.58 11.74
CA GLU A 490 -24.31 15.20 12.09
C GLU A 490 -24.57 14.30 10.88
N LEU A 491 -23.70 13.30 10.66
CA LEU A 491 -23.90 12.29 9.64
C LEU A 491 -24.64 11.09 10.25
N PRO A 492 -25.95 10.90 9.98
CA PRO A 492 -26.73 9.86 10.65
C PRO A 492 -26.39 8.46 10.10
N LEU A 493 -26.17 7.50 11.00
CA LEU A 493 -26.08 6.09 10.65
C LEU A 493 -27.42 5.62 10.07
N GLY A 494 -27.39 4.79 9.03
CA GLY A 494 -28.61 4.32 8.35
C GLY A 494 -29.20 5.30 7.33
N ALA A 495 -28.59 6.48 7.11
CA ALA A 495 -29.06 7.42 6.10
C ALA A 495 -29.11 6.79 4.70
N THR A 496 -30.04 7.28 3.89
CA THR A 496 -30.06 6.96 2.46
C THR A 496 -28.84 7.57 1.79
N VAL A 497 -28.24 6.80 0.88
CA VAL A 497 -27.08 7.16 0.09
C VAL A 497 -27.49 7.21 -1.38
N SER A 498 -27.13 8.29 -2.05
CA SER A 498 -27.35 8.45 -3.49
C SER A 498 -26.04 8.90 -4.14
N GLY A 499 -25.55 8.11 -5.10
CA GLY A 499 -24.45 8.51 -5.97
C GLY A 499 -24.98 9.27 -7.18
N VAL A 500 -24.33 10.38 -7.52
CA VAL A 500 -24.59 11.12 -8.76
C VAL A 500 -23.48 10.79 -9.74
N ILE A 501 -23.88 10.20 -10.86
CA ILE A 501 -23.06 9.97 -12.05
C ILE A 501 -23.45 11.12 -12.98
N GLU A 502 -22.53 12.02 -13.34
CA GLU A 502 -22.88 13.05 -14.33
C GLU A 502 -23.18 12.36 -15.67
N GLU A 503 -24.36 12.64 -16.23
CA GLU A 503 -24.57 12.46 -17.66
C GLU A 503 -23.73 13.51 -18.39
N SER A 504 -23.01 13.09 -19.43
CA SER A 504 -22.30 14.00 -20.32
C SER A 504 -23.29 15.03 -20.88
N GLU A 505 -23.02 16.32 -20.62
CA GLU A 505 -23.52 17.40 -21.48
C GLU A 505 -22.93 17.29 -22.90
#